data_AF-A0A357CPF6-F1
#
_entry.id   AF-A0A357CPF6-F1
#
_cell.length_a   1.000
_cell.length_b   1.000
_cell.length_c   1.000
_cell.angle_alpha   90.00
_cell.angle_beta   90.00
_cell.angle_gamma   90.00
#
_symmetry.space_group_name_H-M   'P 1'
#
loop_
_entity.id
_entity.type
_entity.pdbx_description
1 polymer ?
#
loop_
_entity_poly.entity_id
_entity_poly.type
_entity_poly.pdbx_seq_one_letter_code
_entity_poly.pdbx_strand_id
1 'polypeptide(L)' 'MRVIILNQGYELANHPSSVGEVFSLIDEKLKDTGYTLAALTVDGVQVYTDYALYLSQRIAEIQEIKVEVKSLRR' A
#
# COMPACT_ATOMS: atom_id res chain seq x y z
N MET A 1 -9.12 1.91 7.29
CA MET A 1 -8.76 1.35 5.98
C MET A 1 -8.01 0.07 6.22
N ARG A 2 -8.16 -0.89 5.32
CA ARG A 2 -7.45 -2.16 5.38
C ARG A 2 -6.36 -2.18 4.32
N VAL A 3 -5.12 -2.41 4.72
CA VAL A 3 -3.98 -2.58 3.82
C VAL A 3 -3.63 -4.06 3.75
N ILE A 4 -3.51 -4.62 2.55
CA ILE A 4 -3.22 -6.02 2.32
C ILE A 4 -1.85 -6.14 1.66
N ILE A 5 -0.93 -6.80 2.33
CA ILE A 5 0.46 -6.99 1.88
C ILE A 5 0.78 -8.48 2.00
N LEU A 6 1.22 -9.13 0.91
CA LEU A 6 1.56 -10.57 0.90
C LEU A 6 0.44 -11.45 1.52
N ASN A 7 -0.83 -11.15 1.18
CA ASN A 7 -2.04 -11.80 1.73
C ASN A 7 -2.31 -11.58 3.23
N GLN A 8 -1.58 -10.69 3.90
CA GLN A 8 -1.83 -10.28 5.29
C GLN A 8 -2.53 -8.93 5.33
N GLY A 9 -3.62 -8.83 6.10
CA GLY A 9 -4.39 -7.60 6.25
C GLY A 9 -4.00 -6.83 7.52
N TYR A 10 -3.86 -5.51 7.38
CA TYR A 10 -3.49 -4.57 8.43
C TYR A 10 -4.52 -3.44 8.49
N GLU A 11 -4.96 -3.05 9.68
CA GLU A 11 -5.91 -1.96 9.85
C GLU A 11 -5.18 -0.66 10.21
N LEU A 12 -5.48 0.40 9.46
CA LEU A 12 -4.96 1.75 9.68
C LEU A 12 -6.12 2.76 9.72
N ALA A 13 -5.92 3.89 10.37
CA ALA A 13 -6.92 4.96 10.40
C ALA A 13 -7.10 5.60 9.00
N ASN A 14 -8.31 6.05 8.67
CA ASN A 14 -8.59 6.83 7.46
C ASN A 14 -8.21 8.29 7.68
N HIS A 15 -6.92 8.57 7.85
CA HIS A 15 -6.40 9.90 8.14
C HIS A 15 -5.17 10.20 7.28
N PRO A 16 -4.92 11.45 6.86
CA PRO A 16 -3.74 11.81 6.07
C PRO A 16 -2.39 11.40 6.71
N SER A 17 -2.31 11.38 8.05
CA SER A 17 -1.11 10.88 8.75
C SER A 17 -0.81 9.41 8.43
N SER A 18 -1.84 8.61 8.17
CA SER A 18 -1.72 7.18 7.86
C SER A 18 -1.08 6.92 6.50
N VAL A 19 -0.99 7.92 5.61
CA VAL A 19 -0.32 7.76 4.31
C VAL A 19 1.15 7.38 4.53
N GLY A 20 1.83 8.05 5.47
CA GLY A 20 3.20 7.68 5.84
C GLY A 20 3.28 6.28 6.45
N GLU A 21 2.32 5.94 7.31
CA GLU A 21 2.24 4.63 7.97
C GLU A 21 2.07 3.49 6.95
N VAL A 22 1.28 3.68 5.89
CA VAL A 22 1.14 2.71 4.79
C VAL A 22 2.49 2.41 4.15
N PHE A 23 3.27 3.44 3.81
CA PHE A 23 4.56 3.25 3.16
C PHE A 23 5.59 2.62 4.09
N SER A 24 5.63 3.03 5.36
CA SER A 24 6.49 2.40 6.36
C SER A 24 6.14 0.93 6.56
N LEU A 25 4.85 0.59 6.59
CA LEU A 25 4.38 -0.78 6.68
C LEU A 25 4.77 -1.60 5.45
N ILE A 26 4.60 -1.05 4.25
CA ILE A 26 5.05 -1.71 3.01
C ILE A 26 6.54 -1.99 3.06
N ASP A 27 7.35 -0.98 3.36
CA ASP A 27 8.81 -1.14 3.39
C ASP A 27 9.23 -2.18 4.43
N GLU A 28 8.68 -2.11 5.65
CA GLU A 28 8.95 -3.08 6.71
C GLU A 28 8.57 -4.51 6.30
N LYS A 29 7.40 -4.72 5.68
CA LYS A 29 6.92 -6.06 5.30
C LYS A 29 7.60 -6.61 4.05
N LEU A 30 8.11 -5.76 3.16
CA LEU A 30 8.87 -6.20 2.00
C LEU A 30 10.37 -6.31 2.27
N LYS A 31 10.86 -5.70 3.35
CA LYS A 31 12.25 -5.83 3.79
C LYS A 31 12.67 -7.29 3.90
N ASP A 32 13.82 -7.61 3.32
CA ASP A 32 14.42 -8.96 3.32
C ASP A 32 13.59 -10.07 2.64
N THR A 33 12.43 -9.75 2.04
CA THR A 33 11.59 -10.74 1.35
C THR A 33 12.03 -11.01 -0.09
N GLY A 34 12.86 -10.12 -0.67
CA GLY A 34 13.22 -10.14 -2.09
C GLY A 34 12.09 -9.70 -3.03
N TYR A 35 11.02 -9.13 -2.49
CA TYR A 35 9.97 -8.47 -3.26
C TYR A 35 10.15 -6.95 -3.23
N THR A 36 9.64 -6.27 -4.27
CA THR A 36 9.54 -4.81 -4.32
C THR A 36 8.11 -4.39 -4.66
N LEU A 37 7.72 -3.19 -4.24
CA LEU A 37 6.44 -2.61 -4.59
C LEU A 37 6.35 -2.41 -6.11
N ALA A 38 5.30 -2.95 -6.72
CA ALA A 38 5.04 -2.84 -8.15
C ALA A 38 3.87 -1.89 -8.46
N ALA A 39 2.78 -2.00 -7.69
CA ALA A 39 1.59 -1.17 -7.81
C ALA A 39 0.78 -1.19 -6.50
N LEU A 40 -0.19 -0.29 -6.39
CA LEU A 40 -1.20 -0.32 -5.35
C LEU A 40 -2.58 -0.46 -6.00
N THR A 41 -3.41 -1.35 -5.51
CA THR A 41 -4.82 -1.43 -5.89
C THR A 41 -5.65 -0.84 -4.76
N VAL A 42 -6.19 0.37 -4.96
CA VAL A 42 -6.99 1.11 -3.99
C VAL A 42 -8.46 0.99 -4.35
N ASP A 43 -9.26 0.31 -3.52
CA ASP A 43 -10.69 0.04 -3.77
C ASP A 43 -10.98 -0.52 -5.17
N GLY A 44 -10.07 -1.38 -5.66
CA GLY A 44 -10.16 -1.97 -7.01
C GLY A 44 -9.55 -1.12 -8.13
N VAL A 45 -9.11 0.11 -7.86
CA VAL A 45 -8.40 0.97 -8.83
C VAL A 45 -6.91 0.77 -8.72
N GLN A 46 -6.28 0.35 -9.81
CA GLN A 46 -4.84 0.12 -9.86
C GLN A 46 -4.08 1.44 -10.11
N VAL A 47 -3.14 1.73 -9.22
CA VAL A 47 -2.28 2.91 -9.20
C VAL A 47 -0.85 2.43 -9.35
N TYR A 48 -0.10 3.05 -10.26
CA TYR A 48 1.27 2.64 -10.61
C TYR A 48 2.31 3.73 -10.32
N THR A 49 1.87 4.96 -10.07
CA THR A 49 2.72 6.14 -9.84
C THR A 49 2.01 7.10 -8.90
N ASP A 50 2.75 8.07 -8.35
CA ASP A 50 2.21 9.14 -7.50
C ASP A 50 1.35 8.65 -6.32
N TYR A 51 1.74 7.49 -5.75
CA TYR A 51 1.01 6.81 -4.68
C TYR A 51 0.65 7.75 -3.52
N ALA A 52 1.60 8.56 -3.06
CA ALA A 52 1.39 9.46 -1.93
C ALA A 52 0.35 10.55 -2.25
N LEU A 53 0.36 11.08 -3.47
CA LEU A 53 -0.62 12.07 -3.91
C LEU A 53 -2.00 11.44 -4.05
N TYR A 54 -2.08 10.27 -4.70
CA TYR A 54 -3.35 9.55 -4.87
C TYR A 54 -3.99 9.19 -3.52
N LEU A 55 -3.19 8.62 -2.61
CA LEU A 55 -3.66 8.26 -1.27
C LEU A 55 -4.07 9.50 -0.50
N SER A 56 -3.24 10.55 -0.43
CA SER A 56 -3.57 11.76 0.34
C SER A 56 -4.85 12.46 -0.11
N GLN A 57 -5.16 12.43 -1.41
CA GLN A 57 -6.40 13.01 -1.95
C GLN A 57 -7.67 12.20 -1.61
N ARG A 58 -7.54 10.90 -1.32
CA ARG A 58 -8.68 9.98 -1.19
C ARG A 58 -8.74 9.23 0.15
N ILE A 59 -7.73 9.36 1.00
CA ILE A 59 -7.51 8.56 2.24
C ILE A 59 -8.71 8.49 3.18
N ALA A 60 -9.53 9.54 3.22
CA ALA A 60 -10.72 9.58 4.05
C ALA A 60 -11.77 8.53 3.62
N GLU A 61 -11.85 8.26 2.32
CA GLU A 61 -12.86 7.39 1.70
C GLU A 61 -12.34 5.99 1.40
N ILE A 62 -11.02 5.79 1.41
CA ILE A 62 -10.40 4.50 1.08
C ILE A 62 -10.84 3.41 2.07
N GLN A 63 -11.36 2.31 1.53
CA GLN A 63 -11.72 1.14 2.34
C GLN A 63 -10.59 0.12 2.36
N GLU A 64 -10.02 -0.19 1.20
CA GLU A 64 -9.02 -1.23 1.01
C GLU A 64 -7.87 -0.78 0.09
N ILE A 65 -6.64 -1.13 0.48
CA ILE A 65 -5.43 -0.99 -0.32
C ILE A 65 -4.80 -2.38 -0.43
N LYS A 66 -4.66 -2.91 -1.64
CA LYS A 66 -3.85 -4.12 -1.90
C LYS A 66 -2.51 -3.71 -2.47
N VAL A 67 -1.45 -4.30 -1.93
CA VAL A 67 -0.08 -4.04 -2.34
C VAL A 67 0.34 -5.10 -3.34
N GLU A 68 0.49 -4.69 -4.59
CA GLU A 68 0.99 -5.55 -5.66
C GLU A 68 2.52 -5.52 -5.62
N VAL A 69 3.12 -6.71 -5.51
CA VAL A 69 4.56 -6.86 -5.39
C VAL A 69 5.14 -7.59 -6.58
N LYS A 70 6.41 -7.31 -6.89
CA LYS A 70 7.16 -8.03 -7.92
C LYS A 70 8.42 -8.63 -7.31
N SER A 71 8.74 -9.87 -7.69
CA SER A 71 9.98 -10.54 -7.30
C SER A 71 11.18 -9.80 -7.90
N LEU A 72 12.21 -9.58 -7.09
CA LEU A 72 13.51 -9.07 -7.52
C LEU A 72 14.42 -10.17 -8.09
N ARG A 73 14.06 -11.45 -7.92
CA ARG A 73 14.82 -12.56 -8.54
C ARG A 73 14.57 -12.57 -10.06
N ARG A 74 15.62 -12.20 -10.81
CA ARG A 74 15.78 -12.49 -12.24
C ARG A 74 16.10 -13.97 -12.46
#